data_AF-A0A1X0RDS9-F1
#
_entry.id   AF-A0A1X0RDS9-F1
#
_cell.length_a   1.000
_cell.length_b   1.000
_cell.length_c   1.000
_cell.angle_alpha   90.00
_cell.angle_beta   90.00
_cell.angle_gamma   90.00
#
_symmetry.space_group_name_H-M   'P 1'
#
loop_
_entity.id
_entity.type
_entity.pdbx_description
1 polymer ?
#
loop_
_entity_poly.entity_id
_entity_poly.type
_entity_poly.pdbx_seq_one_letter_code
_entity_poly.pdbx_strand_id
1 'polypeptide(L)'
;MGPFSVLSKATQHTKSTYSSKSAKVIVDIDEPLVEPKFPIKQYEYIEGRNYRQTKKPSEQFLPCDDEEIERLQINHLLFNAGPGWWIMDMAKQYPKSHFTAVDAVIYPISQQDWETMIPEIVRVTKPGGFIEFVELGGSIQDVGPNLSIWMMRLTVSLQTRNINLKIASQLESMIQSFDNVRHIESSHRSAPIGWYGRNGDIMLECIQRLFDSIKPKLCEDWSMNLAKYDKMVEAAAAECRDFKSWCNIHYTIAQKKKK
;
A
#
# COMPACT_ATOMS: atom_id res chain seq x y z
N MET A 1 -8.52 -40.13 17.02
CA MET A 1 -9.91 -40.11 16.54
C MET A 1 -10.45 -38.72 16.78
N GLY A 2 -10.55 -37.92 15.71
CA GLY A 2 -11.08 -36.56 15.79
C GLY A 2 -12.56 -36.52 15.42
N PRO A 3 -13.32 -35.61 16.02
CA PRO A 3 -14.46 -34.95 15.39
C PRO A 3 -14.14 -33.44 15.34
N PHE A 4 -14.35 -32.70 14.27
CA PHE A 4 -15.64 -32.41 13.68
C PHE A 4 -15.46 -31.97 12.22
N SER A 5 -16.13 -32.68 11.32
CA SER A 5 -16.64 -32.10 10.08
C SER A 5 -18.10 -31.70 10.33
N VAL A 6 -18.53 -30.59 9.73
CA VAL A 6 -19.73 -30.47 8.88
C VAL A 6 -19.87 -28.99 8.47
N LEU A 7 -19.98 -28.81 7.16
CA LEU A 7 -20.14 -27.56 6.42
C LEU A 7 -21.51 -26.90 6.56
N SER A 8 -21.49 -25.59 6.31
CA SER A 8 -22.51 -24.77 5.64
C SER A 8 -23.77 -24.36 6.43
N LYS A 9 -23.97 -23.04 6.52
CA LYS A 9 -25.15 -22.35 5.99
C LYS A 9 -24.90 -20.85 5.88
N ALA A 10 -25.32 -20.32 4.73
CA ALA A 10 -25.18 -18.95 4.27
C ALA A 10 -25.73 -17.91 5.28
N THR A 11 -24.97 -16.83 5.49
CA THR A 11 -25.41 -15.69 6.30
C THR A 11 -26.28 -14.78 5.45
N GLN A 12 -27.56 -14.72 5.78
CA GLN A 12 -28.53 -13.78 5.22
C GLN A 12 -28.30 -12.38 5.81
N HIS A 13 -28.23 -11.37 4.96
CA HIS A 13 -28.15 -9.96 5.34
C HIS A 13 -29.45 -9.51 6.02
N THR A 14 -29.33 -8.99 7.24
CA THR A 14 -30.41 -8.34 8.00
C THR A 14 -30.70 -6.94 7.45
N LYS A 15 -31.95 -6.70 7.06
CA LYS A 15 -32.48 -5.38 6.66
C LYS A 15 -32.63 -4.47 7.89
N SER A 16 -32.02 -3.29 7.84
CA SER A 16 -32.33 -2.17 8.73
C SER A 16 -33.41 -1.29 8.09
N THR A 17 -34.52 -1.10 8.79
CA THR A 17 -35.61 -0.18 8.42
C THR A 17 -35.34 1.20 9.00
N TYR A 18 -35.12 2.20 8.13
CA TYR A 18 -35.29 3.60 8.47
C TYR A 18 -36.26 4.26 7.50
N SER A 19 -37.29 4.89 8.07
CA SER A 19 -38.35 5.62 7.38
C SER A 19 -37.98 7.10 7.33
N SER A 20 -37.93 7.67 6.13
CA SER A 20 -38.06 9.12 5.93
C SER A 20 -38.76 9.39 4.60
N LYS A 21 -39.95 9.99 4.68
CA LYS A 21 -40.77 10.40 3.54
C LYS A 21 -40.09 11.57 2.81
N SER A 22 -39.92 11.46 1.49
CA SER A 22 -39.88 12.62 0.57
C SER A 22 -40.39 12.20 -0.82
N ALA A 23 -40.90 13.17 -1.56
CA ALA A 23 -41.93 13.08 -2.59
C ALA A 23 -41.63 12.19 -3.82
N LYS A 24 -42.69 11.54 -4.34
CA LYS A 24 -42.70 10.80 -5.61
C LYS A 24 -42.65 11.78 -6.79
N VAL A 25 -41.59 11.70 -7.60
CA VAL A 25 -41.63 12.07 -9.01
C VAL A 25 -41.74 10.74 -9.77
N ILE A 26 -42.87 10.53 -10.45
CA ILE A 26 -43.07 9.39 -11.33
C ILE A 26 -42.50 9.79 -12.70
N VAL A 27 -41.48 9.07 -13.15
CA VAL A 27 -41.01 9.10 -14.54
C VAL A 27 -41.27 7.71 -15.08
N ASP A 28 -42.20 7.59 -16.02
CA ASP A 28 -42.38 6.38 -16.82
C ASP A 28 -41.15 6.23 -17.72
N ILE A 29 -40.39 5.16 -17.52
CA ILE A 29 -39.32 4.72 -18.42
C ILE A 29 -39.59 3.26 -18.73
N ASP A 30 -40.38 3.01 -19.76
CA ASP A 30 -40.67 1.69 -20.30
C ASP A 30 -39.55 1.27 -21.28
N GLU A 31 -38.29 1.35 -20.80
CA GLU A 31 -37.14 0.72 -21.47
C GLU A 31 -36.75 -0.53 -20.68
N PRO A 32 -36.55 -1.70 -21.32
CA PRO A 32 -36.05 -2.86 -20.63
C PRO A 32 -34.66 -2.53 -20.07
N LEU A 33 -34.52 -2.61 -18.74
CA LEU A 33 -33.25 -2.47 -18.04
C LEU A 33 -32.27 -3.49 -18.63
N VAL A 34 -31.39 -3.03 -19.52
CA VAL A 34 -30.22 -3.82 -19.92
C VAL A 34 -29.30 -3.81 -18.70
N GLU A 35 -29.26 -4.94 -17.99
CA GLU A 35 -28.27 -5.14 -16.94
C GLU A 35 -26.88 -4.78 -17.49
N PRO A 36 -26.10 -3.93 -16.80
CA PRO A 36 -24.75 -3.63 -17.23
C PRO A 36 -23.97 -4.94 -17.33
N LYS A 37 -23.56 -5.30 -18.56
CA LYS A 37 -22.61 -6.40 -18.80
C LYS A 37 -21.25 -5.97 -18.28
N PHE A 38 -21.07 -6.06 -16.96
CA PHE A 38 -19.74 -6.21 -16.40
C PHE A 38 -19.09 -7.41 -17.10
N PRO A 39 -17.79 -7.35 -17.47
CA PRO A 39 -17.08 -8.55 -17.88
C PRO A 39 -17.31 -9.58 -16.78
N ILE A 40 -18.00 -10.68 -17.08
CA ILE A 40 -18.09 -11.83 -16.19
C ILE A 40 -16.63 -12.24 -16.03
N LYS A 41 -16.03 -11.90 -14.89
CA LYS A 41 -14.63 -12.14 -14.63
C LYS A 41 -14.42 -13.64 -14.75
N GLN A 42 -13.77 -14.05 -15.84
CA GLN A 42 -13.51 -15.44 -16.13
C GLN A 42 -12.38 -15.88 -15.19
N TYR A 43 -12.77 -16.52 -14.09
CA TYR A 43 -11.86 -17.10 -13.12
C TYR A 43 -11.72 -18.60 -13.36
N GLU A 44 -10.56 -19.14 -13.04
CA GLU A 44 -10.26 -20.57 -13.05
C GLU A 44 -9.87 -21.00 -11.64
N TYR A 45 -10.44 -22.10 -11.16
CA TYR A 45 -10.06 -22.66 -9.87
C TYR A 45 -9.02 -23.77 -10.07
N ILE A 46 -7.82 -23.58 -9.51
CA ILE A 46 -6.73 -24.57 -9.55
C ILE A 46 -6.34 -24.85 -8.10
N GLU A 47 -6.40 -26.12 -7.70
CA GLU A 47 -5.99 -26.58 -6.35
C GLU A 47 -6.63 -25.80 -5.19
N GLY A 48 -7.89 -25.36 -5.36
CA GLY A 48 -8.63 -24.61 -4.34
C GLY A 48 -8.38 -23.10 -4.33
N ARG A 49 -7.61 -22.58 -5.28
CA ARG A 49 -7.26 -21.15 -5.41
C ARG A 49 -7.83 -20.55 -6.70
N ASN A 50 -8.20 -19.27 -6.66
CA ASN A 50 -8.77 -18.54 -7.81
C ASN A 50 -7.67 -18.00 -8.70
N TYR A 51 -7.77 -18.12 -10.02
CA TYR A 51 -6.84 -17.52 -10.97
C TYR A 51 -7.60 -16.73 -12.03
N ARG A 52 -6.99 -15.68 -12.57
CA ARG A 52 -7.55 -14.97 -13.74
C ARG A 52 -7.37 -15.85 -14.98
N GLN A 53 -8.43 -16.15 -15.71
CA GLN A 53 -8.29 -16.84 -17.00
C GLN A 53 -7.51 -15.94 -17.96
N THR A 54 -6.43 -16.49 -18.51
CA THR A 54 -5.62 -15.83 -19.53
C THR A 54 -5.52 -16.75 -20.74
N LYS A 55 -5.37 -16.18 -21.94
CA LYS A 55 -5.21 -16.98 -23.17
C LYS A 55 -3.81 -17.59 -23.30
N LYS A 56 -2.90 -17.32 -22.35
CA LYS A 56 -1.50 -17.72 -22.38
C LYS A 56 -1.09 -18.24 -20.99
N PRO A 57 -0.91 -19.55 -20.82
CA PRO A 57 -0.57 -20.15 -19.51
C PRO A 57 0.67 -19.54 -18.83
N SER A 58 1.62 -18.98 -19.59
CA SER A 58 2.80 -18.29 -19.05
C SER A 58 2.52 -16.94 -18.38
N GLU A 59 1.32 -16.38 -18.56
CA GLU A 59 0.86 -15.12 -17.95
C GLU A 59 0.06 -15.37 -16.64
N GLN A 60 -0.13 -16.63 -16.26
CA GLN A 60 -0.80 -17.04 -15.02
C GLN A 60 0.22 -17.07 -13.88
N PHE A 61 0.43 -15.92 -13.25
CA PHE A 61 1.52 -15.75 -12.29
C PHE A 61 1.14 -16.12 -10.86
N LEU A 62 -0.09 -15.77 -10.41
CA LEU A 62 -0.54 -15.93 -9.02
C LEU A 62 -2.06 -16.12 -8.94
N PRO A 63 -2.57 -16.76 -7.86
CA PRO A 63 -3.97 -16.70 -7.55
C PRO A 63 -4.46 -15.28 -7.26
N CYS A 64 -5.77 -15.05 -7.35
CA CYS A 64 -6.47 -13.79 -7.16
C CYS A 64 -7.67 -13.94 -6.23
N ASP A 65 -7.62 -14.93 -5.34
CA ASP A 65 -8.55 -15.07 -4.21
C ASP A 65 -8.18 -14.13 -3.07
N ASP A 66 -9.13 -13.93 -2.16
CA ASP A 66 -8.96 -13.10 -0.97
C ASP A 66 -7.77 -13.56 -0.12
N GLU A 67 -7.47 -14.87 -0.10
CA GLU A 67 -6.30 -15.41 0.61
C GLU A 67 -4.96 -15.01 -0.03
N GLU A 68 -4.87 -14.98 -1.37
CA GLU A 68 -3.67 -14.50 -2.08
C GLU A 68 -3.59 -12.99 -2.05
N ILE A 69 -4.73 -12.30 -2.09
CA ILE A 69 -4.81 -10.85 -1.96
C ILE A 69 -4.40 -10.44 -0.54
N GLU A 70 -4.84 -11.14 0.49
CA GLU A 70 -4.40 -10.94 1.88
C GLU A 70 -2.93 -11.32 2.06
N ARG A 71 -2.46 -12.44 1.48
CA ARG A 71 -1.03 -12.81 1.50
C ARG A 71 -0.15 -11.76 0.83
N LEU A 72 -0.54 -11.27 -0.34
CA LEU A 72 0.18 -10.26 -1.10
C LEU A 72 0.08 -8.90 -0.41
N GLN A 73 -1.10 -8.50 0.08
CA GLN A 73 -1.26 -7.21 0.76
C GLN A 73 -0.57 -7.20 2.14
N ILE A 74 -0.56 -8.31 2.88
CA ILE A 74 0.11 -8.37 4.18
C ILE A 74 1.63 -8.49 4.02
N ASN A 75 2.12 -9.30 3.07
CA ASN A 75 3.57 -9.47 2.90
C ASN A 75 4.24 -8.34 2.11
N HIS A 76 3.55 -7.75 1.13
CA HIS A 76 4.12 -6.69 0.28
C HIS A 76 4.02 -5.29 0.88
N LEU A 77 3.10 -5.06 1.83
CA LEU A 77 2.82 -3.70 2.33
C LEU A 77 3.21 -3.49 3.80
N LEU A 78 3.25 -4.54 4.61
CA LEU A 78 3.42 -4.40 6.07
C LEU A 78 4.81 -4.81 6.59
N PHE A 79 5.58 -5.62 5.84
CA PHE A 79 6.93 -6.05 6.26
C PHE A 79 8.09 -5.23 5.67
N ASN A 80 7.79 -4.20 4.89
CA ASN A 80 8.76 -3.42 4.12
C ASN A 80 9.38 -2.23 4.86
N ALA A 81 9.33 -2.20 6.19
CA ALA A 81 10.02 -1.21 7.01
C ALA A 81 11.17 -1.82 7.85
N GLY A 82 11.76 -2.94 7.40
CA GLY A 82 12.82 -3.66 8.11
C GLY A 82 13.87 -4.28 7.17
N PRO A 83 14.94 -4.89 7.72
CA PRO A 83 16.28 -5.10 7.12
C PRO A 83 16.36 -6.13 5.97
N GLY A 84 15.37 -6.18 5.08
CA GLY A 84 15.33 -7.11 3.95
C GLY A 84 14.53 -8.39 4.18
N TRP A 85 13.53 -8.42 5.06
CA TRP A 85 12.73 -9.65 5.26
C TRP A 85 11.90 -10.05 4.03
N TRP A 86 11.39 -9.07 3.27
CA TRP A 86 10.71 -9.35 2.01
C TRP A 86 11.65 -10.04 1.00
N ILE A 87 12.92 -9.64 0.97
CA ILE A 87 13.90 -10.23 0.05
C ILE A 87 14.13 -11.70 0.38
N MET A 88 14.05 -12.07 1.67
CA MET A 88 14.19 -13.44 2.11
C MET A 88 12.99 -14.29 1.67
N ASP A 89 11.78 -13.77 1.78
CA ASP A 89 10.59 -14.51 1.36
C ASP A 89 10.46 -14.60 -0.17
N MET A 90 10.89 -13.56 -0.90
CA MET A 90 11.01 -13.61 -2.36
C MET A 90 12.10 -14.60 -2.79
N ALA A 91 13.25 -14.62 -2.11
CA ALA A 91 14.31 -15.58 -2.40
C ALA A 91 13.88 -17.03 -2.13
N LYS A 92 13.11 -17.29 -1.06
CA LYS A 92 12.54 -18.62 -0.77
C LYS A 92 11.54 -19.06 -1.85
N GLN A 93 10.63 -18.18 -2.23
CA GLN A 93 9.56 -18.48 -3.20
C GLN A 93 10.10 -18.62 -4.62
N TYR A 94 11.12 -17.84 -4.98
CA TYR A 94 11.70 -17.80 -6.31
C TYR A 94 13.20 -18.13 -6.26
N PRO A 95 13.58 -19.38 -5.98
CA PRO A 95 14.98 -19.77 -5.72
C PRO A 95 15.89 -19.65 -6.95
N LYS A 96 15.32 -19.50 -8.15
CA LYS A 96 16.06 -19.29 -9.40
C LYS A 96 16.18 -17.80 -9.78
N SER A 97 15.57 -16.91 -9.01
CA SER A 97 15.59 -15.47 -9.26
C SER A 97 16.76 -14.82 -8.53
N HIS A 98 17.27 -13.74 -9.12
CA HIS A 98 18.26 -12.88 -8.49
C HIS A 98 17.57 -11.58 -8.13
N PHE A 99 17.59 -11.24 -6.85
CA PHE A 99 16.99 -10.03 -6.34
C PHE A 99 18.07 -9.13 -5.73
N THR A 100 17.97 -7.84 -6.01
CA THR A 100 18.74 -6.80 -5.34
C THR A 100 17.73 -5.88 -4.67
N ALA A 101 17.72 -5.89 -3.34
CA ALA A 101 16.88 -5.02 -2.54
C ALA A 101 17.72 -3.87 -2.00
N VAL A 102 17.17 -2.66 -2.09
CA VAL A 102 17.69 -1.49 -1.41
C VAL A 102 16.57 -0.98 -0.52
N ASP A 103 16.78 -1.04 0.79
CA ASP A 103 15.90 -0.37 1.75
C ASP A 103 16.47 1.03 1.96
N ALA A 104 15.69 2.02 1.56
CA ALA A 104 16.08 3.40 1.63
C ALA A 104 15.23 4.03 2.73
N VAL A 105 15.86 4.32 3.88
CA VAL A 105 15.15 4.96 4.99
C VAL A 105 14.57 6.27 4.46
N ILE A 106 13.24 6.46 4.60
CA ILE A 106 12.47 7.62 4.12
C ILE A 106 13.13 8.96 4.52
N TYR A 107 13.91 8.94 5.61
CA TYR A 107 14.88 9.96 5.98
C TYR A 107 16.31 9.43 5.81
N PRO A 108 17.23 10.08 5.04
CA PRO A 108 17.27 11.50 4.65
C PRO A 108 17.16 11.75 3.14
N ILE A 109 16.34 11.00 2.39
CA ILE A 109 16.33 11.07 0.92
C ILE A 109 15.61 12.32 0.43
N SER A 110 16.36 13.25 -0.15
CA SER A 110 15.83 14.44 -0.79
C SER A 110 15.25 14.16 -2.18
N GLN A 111 14.48 15.09 -2.72
CA GLN A 111 14.03 15.06 -4.12
C GLN A 111 15.21 14.90 -5.10
N GLN A 112 16.33 15.58 -4.84
CA GLN A 112 17.52 15.49 -5.68
C GLN A 112 18.19 14.11 -5.64
N ASP A 113 18.13 13.45 -4.48
CA ASP A 113 18.64 12.09 -4.33
C ASP A 113 17.81 11.13 -5.19
N TRP A 114 16.49 11.25 -5.23
CA TRP A 114 15.64 10.46 -6.12
C TRP A 114 15.97 10.65 -7.59
N GLU A 115 16.22 11.89 -8.02
CA GLU A 115 16.66 12.22 -9.38
C GLU A 115 18.02 11.62 -9.73
N THR A 116 18.86 11.33 -8.73
CA THR A 116 20.16 10.67 -8.91
C THR A 116 20.07 9.15 -8.83
N MET A 117 19.26 8.64 -7.90
CA MET A 117 19.12 7.21 -7.62
C MET A 117 18.37 6.46 -8.72
N ILE A 118 17.25 7.00 -9.22
CA ILE A 118 16.45 6.29 -10.24
C ILE A 118 17.27 6.00 -11.51
N PRO A 119 18.05 6.96 -12.08
CA PRO A 119 18.96 6.66 -13.18
C PRO A 119 19.93 5.52 -12.86
N GLU A 120 20.51 5.52 -11.66
CA GLU A 120 21.48 4.50 -11.24
C GLU A 120 20.82 3.13 -11.06
N ILE A 121 19.62 3.06 -10.47
CA ILE A 121 18.81 1.85 -10.36
C ILE A 121 18.53 1.28 -11.75
N VAL A 122 18.09 2.13 -12.69
CA VAL A 122 17.87 1.72 -14.09
C VAL A 122 19.18 1.25 -14.73
N ARG A 123 20.31 1.94 -14.49
CA ARG A 123 21.63 1.59 -15.04
C ARG A 123 22.10 0.21 -14.57
N VAL A 124 22.04 -0.06 -13.26
CA VAL A 124 22.55 -1.31 -12.66
C VAL A 124 21.62 -2.50 -12.84
N THR A 125 20.33 -2.25 -13.05
CA THR A 125 19.37 -3.33 -13.34
C THR A 125 19.83 -4.08 -14.60
N LYS A 126 19.87 -5.42 -14.53
CA LYS A 126 20.23 -6.25 -15.69
C LYS A 126 19.19 -6.11 -16.81
N PRO A 127 19.55 -6.23 -18.10
CA PRO A 127 18.56 -6.29 -19.18
C PRO A 127 17.50 -7.38 -18.93
N GLY A 128 16.22 -7.03 -19.06
CA GLY A 128 15.09 -7.89 -18.72
C GLY A 128 14.77 -8.01 -17.22
N GLY A 129 15.55 -7.38 -16.34
CA GLY A 129 15.28 -7.28 -14.91
C GLY A 129 14.11 -6.34 -14.60
N PHE A 130 13.47 -6.57 -13.46
CA PHE A 130 12.39 -5.74 -12.95
C PHE A 130 12.93 -4.80 -11.87
N ILE A 131 12.32 -3.61 -11.83
CA ILE A 131 12.49 -2.57 -10.83
C ILE A 131 11.12 -2.42 -10.17
N GLU A 132 11.10 -2.41 -8.86
CA GLU A 132 9.89 -2.20 -8.07
C GLU A 132 10.20 -1.16 -7.00
N PHE A 133 9.40 -0.12 -6.96
CA PHE A 133 9.37 0.83 -5.86
C PHE A 133 8.12 0.59 -5.03
N VAL A 134 8.25 0.61 -3.71
CA VAL A 134 7.12 0.51 -2.76
C VAL A 134 7.27 1.61 -1.74
N GLU A 135 6.39 2.61 -1.78
CA GLU A 135 6.54 3.84 -1.00
C GLU A 135 5.22 4.27 -0.36
N LEU A 136 5.30 4.87 0.82
CA LEU A 136 4.15 5.49 1.48
C LEU A 136 3.71 6.74 0.70
N GLY A 137 2.41 6.94 0.53
CA GLY A 137 1.83 8.06 -0.21
C GLY A 137 1.98 9.44 0.47
N GLY A 138 2.72 9.54 1.57
CA GLY A 138 2.99 10.80 2.29
C GLY A 138 1.78 11.46 2.94
N SER A 139 0.62 10.82 2.93
CA SER A 139 -0.61 11.34 3.51
C SER A 139 -1.33 10.25 4.30
N ILE A 140 -1.87 10.64 5.44
CA ILE A 140 -2.77 9.84 6.24
C ILE A 140 -4.14 10.51 6.16
N GLN A 141 -5.16 9.70 5.90
CA GLN A 141 -6.55 10.08 5.74
C GLN A 141 -7.31 9.79 7.04
N ASP A 142 -8.45 10.47 7.22
CA ASP A 142 -9.31 10.34 8.40
C ASP A 142 -8.53 10.51 9.70
N VAL A 143 -7.79 11.62 9.81
CA VAL A 143 -6.90 11.93 10.95
C VAL A 143 -7.60 12.77 12.01
N GLY A 144 -7.25 12.52 13.27
CA GLY A 144 -7.64 13.36 14.39
C GLY A 144 -6.82 14.65 14.54
N PRO A 145 -7.17 15.51 15.51
CA PRO A 145 -6.50 16.78 15.73
C PRO A 145 -5.02 16.66 16.11
N ASN A 146 -4.59 15.65 16.88
CA ASN A 146 -3.19 15.50 17.26
C ASN A 146 -2.34 15.01 16.07
N LEU A 147 -2.82 14.02 15.33
CA LEU A 147 -2.13 13.49 14.16
C LEU A 147 -2.04 14.51 13.03
N SER A 148 -3.09 15.31 12.80
CA SER A 148 -3.07 16.40 11.81
C SER A 148 -2.03 17.48 12.14
N ILE A 149 -1.92 17.90 13.40
CA ILE A 149 -0.89 18.84 13.85
C ILE A 149 0.51 18.25 13.65
N TRP A 150 0.71 16.98 13.99
CA TRP A 150 1.99 16.29 13.80
C TRP A 150 2.39 16.25 12.32
N MET A 151 1.47 15.83 11.43
CA MET A 151 1.68 15.75 9.98
C MET A 151 2.00 17.11 9.36
N MET A 152 1.30 18.17 9.78
CA MET A 152 1.57 19.54 9.33
C MET A 152 3.00 19.97 9.67
N ARG A 153 3.42 19.76 10.93
CA ARG A 153 4.76 20.15 11.38
C ARG A 153 5.84 19.31 10.72
N LEU A 154 5.60 18.00 10.55
CA LEU A 154 6.49 17.12 9.80
C LEU A 154 6.70 17.65 8.38
N THR A 155 5.62 18.02 7.70
CA THR A 155 5.67 18.53 6.31
C THR A 155 6.56 19.77 6.21
N VAL A 156 6.39 20.74 7.11
CA VAL A 156 7.22 21.96 7.15
C VAL A 156 8.69 21.60 7.43
N SER A 157 8.93 20.76 8.43
CA SER A 157 10.27 20.27 8.76
C SER A 157 10.94 19.63 7.54
N LEU A 158 10.24 18.82 6.76
CA LEU A 158 10.79 18.12 5.60
C LEU A 158 11.06 19.04 4.41
N GLN A 159 10.20 20.01 4.17
CA GLN A 159 10.37 21.00 3.10
C GLN A 159 11.67 21.80 3.24
N THR A 160 12.09 22.13 4.47
CA THR A 160 13.36 22.84 4.71
C THR A 160 14.62 22.07 4.24
N ARG A 161 14.47 20.76 3.96
CA ARG A 161 15.54 19.86 3.54
C ARG A 161 15.31 19.29 2.14
N ASN A 162 14.36 19.84 1.38
CA ASN A 162 14.00 19.36 0.05
C ASN A 162 13.59 17.86 0.02
N ILE A 163 12.97 17.37 1.10
CA ILE A 163 12.46 15.99 1.18
C ILE A 163 10.99 15.98 0.75
N ASN A 164 10.67 15.17 -0.26
CA ASN A 164 9.34 15.08 -0.84
C ASN A 164 8.56 13.88 -0.27
N LEU A 165 7.66 14.13 0.68
CA LEU A 165 6.77 13.08 1.23
C LEU A 165 5.87 12.42 0.18
N LYS A 166 5.61 13.07 -0.95
CA LYS A 166 4.70 12.59 -1.99
C LYS A 166 5.42 11.96 -3.17
N ILE A 167 6.68 11.55 -2.98
CA ILE A 167 7.50 10.94 -4.03
C ILE A 167 6.81 9.72 -4.66
N ALA A 168 6.14 8.92 -3.84
CA ALA A 168 5.36 7.75 -4.23
C ALA A 168 4.46 7.96 -5.46
N SER A 169 3.76 9.10 -5.53
CA SER A 169 2.88 9.44 -6.65
C SER A 169 3.60 9.91 -7.93
N GLN A 170 4.90 10.18 -7.85
CA GLN A 170 5.72 10.70 -8.94
C GLN A 170 6.58 9.61 -9.59
N LEU A 171 6.85 8.50 -8.90
CA LEU A 171 7.76 7.45 -9.34
C LEU A 171 7.44 6.88 -10.72
N GLU A 172 6.16 6.70 -11.05
CA GLU A 172 5.72 6.30 -12.39
C GLU A 172 6.24 7.25 -13.46
N SER A 173 5.98 8.55 -13.30
CA SER A 173 6.41 9.58 -14.24
C SER A 173 7.93 9.69 -14.33
N MET A 174 8.63 9.54 -13.19
CA MET A 174 10.09 9.58 -13.14
C MET A 174 10.69 8.40 -13.91
N ILE A 175 10.22 7.17 -13.70
CA ILE A 175 10.76 6.01 -14.42
C ILE A 175 10.34 5.96 -15.88
N GLN A 176 9.18 6.54 -16.22
CA GLN A 176 8.71 6.63 -17.60
C GLN A 176 9.59 7.52 -18.49
N SER A 177 10.39 8.41 -17.90
CA SER A 177 11.33 9.26 -18.64
C SER A 177 12.50 8.51 -19.29
N PHE A 178 12.71 7.23 -18.94
CA PHE A 178 13.83 6.44 -19.44
C PHE A 178 13.45 5.55 -20.64
N ASP A 179 14.10 5.78 -21.79
CA ASP A 179 13.80 5.04 -23.02
C ASP A 179 14.10 3.53 -22.96
N ASN A 180 14.90 3.08 -21.98
CA ASN A 180 15.33 1.69 -21.85
C ASN A 180 14.50 0.88 -20.82
N VAL A 181 13.35 1.38 -20.37
CA VAL A 181 12.35 0.65 -19.57
C VAL A 181 11.05 0.45 -20.35
N ARG A 182 10.29 -0.56 -19.96
CA ARG A 182 9.01 -0.98 -20.53
C ARG A 182 8.15 -1.64 -19.46
N HIS A 183 6.90 -1.94 -19.77
CA HIS A 183 5.95 -2.58 -18.84
C HIS A 183 5.89 -1.82 -17.50
N ILE A 184 5.65 -0.52 -17.60
CA ILE A 184 5.48 0.33 -16.41
C ILE A 184 4.04 0.15 -15.94
N GLU A 185 3.89 -0.24 -14.69
CA GLU A 185 2.59 -0.36 -14.01
C GLU A 185 2.71 0.29 -12.64
N SER A 186 1.77 1.16 -12.30
CA SER A 186 1.69 1.75 -10.97
C SER A 186 0.29 1.65 -10.40
N SER A 187 0.21 1.44 -9.10
CA SER A 187 -1.04 1.41 -8.37
C SER A 187 -0.78 1.69 -6.90
N HIS A 188 -1.79 1.51 -6.06
CA HIS A 188 -1.67 1.61 -4.63
C HIS A 188 -2.60 0.63 -3.93
N ARG A 189 -2.35 0.43 -2.65
CA ARG A 189 -3.25 -0.26 -1.73
C ARG A 189 -3.40 0.57 -0.48
N SER A 190 -4.62 0.61 0.04
CA SER A 190 -4.93 1.33 1.26
C SER A 190 -4.64 0.44 2.46
N ALA A 191 -3.90 0.96 3.43
CA ALA A 191 -3.55 0.30 4.67
C ALA A 191 -4.28 0.98 5.84
N PRO A 192 -5.13 0.25 6.59
CA PRO A 192 -5.74 0.78 7.81
C PRO A 192 -4.66 0.93 8.89
N ILE A 193 -4.80 1.90 9.78
CA ILE A 193 -3.81 2.19 10.83
C ILE A 193 -4.46 1.96 12.20
N GLY A 194 -4.10 0.87 12.86
CA GLY A 194 -4.56 0.53 14.20
C GLY A 194 -5.96 -0.11 14.27
N TRP A 195 -6.64 -0.29 13.14
CA TRP A 195 -7.95 -0.94 13.03
C TRP A 195 -7.94 -1.96 11.89
N TYR A 196 -8.97 -2.81 11.76
CA TYR A 196 -8.99 -3.93 10.80
C TYR A 196 -8.07 -5.11 11.20
N GLY A 197 -8.06 -5.43 12.49
CA GLY A 197 -7.32 -6.56 13.03
C GLY A 197 -5.81 -6.43 12.85
N ARG A 198 -5.16 -7.57 12.58
CA ARG A 198 -3.70 -7.67 12.54
C ARG A 198 -3.06 -6.72 11.51
N ASN A 199 -3.74 -6.44 10.40
CA ASN A 199 -3.22 -5.56 9.34
C ASN A 199 -3.08 -4.11 9.84
N GLY A 200 -4.09 -3.64 10.58
CA GLY A 200 -4.03 -2.34 11.23
C GLY A 200 -3.00 -2.26 12.32
N ASP A 201 -2.90 -3.29 13.16
CA ASP A 201 -1.95 -3.31 14.27
C ASP A 201 -0.51 -3.23 13.76
N ILE A 202 -0.17 -3.97 12.69
CA ILE A 202 1.17 -3.89 12.08
C ILE A 202 1.42 -2.50 11.49
N MET A 203 0.44 -1.92 10.77
CA MET A 203 0.61 -0.59 10.21
C MET A 203 0.79 0.47 11.31
N LEU A 204 0.05 0.36 12.41
CA LEU A 204 0.23 1.23 13.57
C LEU A 204 1.63 1.11 14.15
N GLU A 205 2.17 -0.11 14.25
CA GLU A 205 3.55 -0.34 14.66
C GLU A 205 4.56 0.32 13.70
N CYS A 206 4.34 0.24 12.39
CA CYS A 206 5.17 0.93 11.39
C CYS A 206 5.15 2.46 11.59
N ILE A 207 3.98 3.05 11.85
CA ILE A 207 3.85 4.49 12.12
C ILE A 207 4.54 4.87 13.44
N GLN A 208 4.43 4.04 14.48
CA GLN A 208 5.13 4.27 15.75
C GLN A 208 6.65 4.21 15.59
N ARG A 209 7.17 3.24 14.83
CA ARG A 209 8.60 3.18 14.49
C ARG A 209 9.05 4.39 13.68
N LEU A 210 8.22 4.89 12.77
CA LEU A 210 8.48 6.16 12.09
C LEU A 210 8.60 7.30 13.11
N PHE A 211 7.65 7.44 14.04
CA PHE A 211 7.71 8.45 15.10
C PHE A 211 9.00 8.40 15.90
N ASP A 212 9.46 7.20 16.27
CA ASP A 212 10.68 7.00 17.04
C ASP A 212 11.94 7.32 16.23
N SER A 213 11.99 6.87 14.97
CA SER A 213 13.17 7.05 14.11
C SER A 213 13.49 8.52 13.83
N ILE A 214 12.46 9.38 13.72
CA ILE A 214 12.63 10.79 13.38
C ILE A 214 12.58 11.71 14.61
N LYS A 215 12.26 11.15 15.79
CA LYS A 215 12.12 11.88 17.06
C LYS A 215 13.29 12.82 17.36
N PRO A 216 14.57 12.40 17.32
CA PRO A 216 15.67 13.29 17.69
C PRO A 216 15.71 14.54 16.82
N LYS A 217 15.50 14.36 15.50
CA LYS A 217 15.58 15.45 14.55
C LYS A 217 14.37 16.37 14.62
N LEU A 218 13.16 15.83 14.79
CA LEU A 218 11.98 16.66 14.95
C LEU A 218 12.02 17.44 16.27
N CYS A 219 12.51 16.86 17.36
CA CYS A 219 12.68 17.57 18.63
C CYS A 219 13.63 18.77 18.48
N GLU A 220 14.73 18.62 17.75
CA GLU A 220 15.64 19.71 17.38
C GLU A 220 14.91 20.78 16.55
N ASP A 221 14.33 20.39 15.41
CA ASP A 221 13.65 21.31 14.48
C ASP A 221 12.51 22.09 15.17
N TRP A 222 11.89 21.50 16.18
CA TRP A 222 10.72 22.03 16.87
C TRP A 222 11.02 22.69 18.20
N SER A 223 12.29 22.72 18.62
CA SER A 223 12.69 23.15 19.97
C SER A 223 11.83 22.48 21.06
N MET A 224 11.56 21.18 20.88
CA MET A 224 10.68 20.39 21.73
C MET A 224 11.52 19.41 22.56
N ASN A 225 11.22 19.28 23.85
CA ASN A 225 11.84 18.23 24.65
C ASN A 225 11.26 16.84 24.32
N LEU A 226 12.07 15.80 24.51
CA LEU A 226 11.73 14.42 24.13
C LEU A 226 10.44 13.92 24.80
N ALA A 227 10.23 14.20 26.09
CA ALA A 227 9.04 13.75 26.82
C ALA A 227 7.74 14.39 26.32
N LYS A 228 7.81 15.65 25.85
CA LYS A 228 6.67 16.33 25.23
C LYS A 228 6.37 15.74 23.85
N TYR A 229 7.41 15.36 23.09
CA TYR A 229 7.24 14.67 21.82
C TYR A 229 6.56 13.32 22.02
N ASP A 230 7.01 12.52 22.99
CA ASP A 230 6.44 11.21 23.30
C ASP A 230 4.95 11.29 23.58
N LYS A 231 4.53 12.19 24.46
CA LYS A 231 3.11 12.41 24.75
C LYS A 231 2.31 12.84 23.52
N MET A 232 2.91 13.63 22.63
CA MET A 232 2.26 14.09 21.41
C MET A 232 2.05 12.94 20.41
N VAL A 233 3.06 12.07 20.22
CA VAL A 233 2.95 10.93 19.31
C VAL A 233 2.12 9.79 19.88
N GLU A 234 2.10 9.60 21.20
CA GLU A 234 1.15 8.70 21.88
C GLU A 234 -0.30 9.10 21.60
N ALA A 235 -0.62 10.39 21.75
CA ALA A 235 -1.95 10.91 21.44
C ALA A 235 -2.29 10.77 19.95
N ALA A 236 -1.34 11.08 19.06
CA ALA A 236 -1.53 10.93 17.62
C ALA A 236 -1.72 9.45 17.20
N ALA A 237 -0.98 8.52 17.80
CA ALA A 237 -1.11 7.08 17.52
C ALA A 237 -2.45 6.52 18.01
N ALA A 238 -2.94 6.99 19.16
CA ALA A 238 -4.25 6.59 19.69
C ALA A 238 -5.40 7.01 18.73
N GLU A 239 -5.33 8.22 18.18
CA GLU A 239 -6.33 8.74 17.23
C GLU A 239 -6.50 7.87 15.99
N CYS A 240 -5.45 7.18 15.53
CA CYS A 240 -5.53 6.32 14.35
C CYS A 240 -6.65 5.28 14.46
N ARG A 241 -6.85 4.72 15.66
CA ARG A 241 -7.92 3.74 15.93
C ARG A 241 -9.30 4.40 15.95
N ASP A 242 -9.41 5.51 16.66
CA ASP A 242 -10.68 6.20 16.91
C ASP A 242 -11.28 6.77 15.63
N PHE A 243 -10.44 7.37 14.78
CA PHE A 243 -10.86 7.98 13.53
C PHE A 243 -10.81 7.00 12.34
N LYS A 244 -10.39 5.75 12.57
CA LYS A 244 -10.15 4.76 11.51
C LYS A 244 -9.23 5.30 10.42
N SER A 245 -8.13 5.95 10.83
CA SER A 245 -7.16 6.53 9.91
C SER A 245 -6.55 5.48 9.00
N TRP A 246 -6.20 5.88 7.78
CA TRP A 246 -5.61 4.99 6.78
C TRP A 246 -4.64 5.74 5.87
N CYS A 247 -3.70 5.03 5.25
CA CYS A 247 -2.78 5.61 4.28
C CYS A 247 -2.73 4.76 3.01
N ASN A 248 -2.24 5.34 1.92
CA ASN A 248 -1.94 4.57 0.71
C ASN A 248 -0.47 4.19 0.70
N ILE A 249 -0.20 2.94 0.33
CA ILE A 249 1.12 2.48 -0.07
C ILE A 249 1.07 2.29 -1.58
N HIS A 250 1.92 3.01 -2.28
CA HIS A 250 2.03 2.97 -3.72
C HIS A 250 3.10 1.98 -4.12
N TYR A 251 2.90 1.35 -5.27
CA TYR A 251 3.95 0.61 -5.93
C TYR A 251 4.04 1.01 -7.40
N THR A 252 5.27 1.02 -7.89
CA THR A 252 5.60 1.25 -9.30
C THR A 252 6.55 0.15 -9.75
N ILE A 253 6.12 -0.63 -10.74
CA ILE A 253 6.90 -1.70 -11.34
C ILE A 253 7.31 -1.27 -12.74
N ALA A 254 8.56 -1.55 -13.11
CA ALA A 254 9.06 -1.37 -14.47
C ALA A 254 10.01 -2.51 -14.84
N GLN A 255 10.11 -2.84 -16.13
CA GLN A 255 11.09 -3.80 -16.63
C GLN A 255 12.11 -3.12 -17.52
N LYS A 256 13.41 -3.31 -17.25
CA LYS A 256 14.46 -2.88 -18.19
C LYS A 256 14.37 -3.69 -19.48
N LYS A 257 14.42 -3.02 -20.63
CA LYS A 257 14.39 -3.68 -21.94
C LYS A 257 15.52 -4.71 -22.06
N LYS A 258 15.23 -5.84 -22.70
CA LYS A 258 16.27 -6.76 -23.15
C LYS A 258 17.05 -6.07 -24.28
N LYS A 259 18.37 -6.26 -24.33
CA LYS A 259 19.16 -5.88 -25.50
C LYS A 259 18.73 -6.69 -26.71
#